data_AF-A0A7C3I0U6-F1
#
_entry.id   AF-A0A7C3I0U6-F1
#
_cell.length_a   1.000
_cell.length_b   1.000
_cell.length_c   1.000
_cell.angle_alpha   90.00
_cell.angle_beta   90.00
_cell.angle_gamma   90.00
#
_symmetry.space_group_name_H-M   'P 1'
#
loop_
_entity.id
_entity.type
_entity.pdbx_description
1 polymer ?
#
loop_
_entity_poly.entity_id
_entity_poly.type
_entity_poly.pdbx_seq_one_letter_code
_entity_poly.pdbx_strand_id
1 'polypeptide(L)'
;MLSSGSNVSGVVLRGIDVVTAPSVIKIKETLVEGSLDHLAHDQQSTDGSMLPGIIIGKELAKMLGVGLGEPLTVISPSGLITPTGMAPRWKKFLVVGIFESGMYEYDTTLAYISLTNAQSFLKMADEATGVEVKVTDIYQVRTIADAIRGKIGLSYLVRDWMEMHRNLYSALKLEKIAMFIILVLIILVAAFNIIGTLIMVVHDKNRDIAILKAMGATAPAIMRIFIIQGLVIGVVGTCLGLCGGYVLAFIQNQYHVVGLSQDIYYIPQLTVKTSLFDTLWVSCSAILITFIATIYPSRQAARLDPAEALRYE
;
A
#
# COMPACT_ATOMS: atom_id res chain seq x y z
N MET A 1 -1.68 23.39 19.62
CA MET A 1 -2.94 23.94 19.07
C MET A 1 -2.61 25.20 18.31
N LEU A 2 -3.32 25.47 17.21
CA LEU A 2 -3.27 26.76 16.51
C LEU A 2 -4.58 27.49 16.75
N SER A 3 -4.51 28.82 16.86
CA SER A 3 -5.68 29.67 17.01
C SER A 3 -5.55 30.92 16.14
N SER A 4 -6.66 31.27 15.48
CA SER A 4 -6.87 32.53 14.78
C SER A 4 -8.29 33.02 15.05
N GLY A 5 -8.44 34.22 15.64
CA GLY A 5 -9.74 34.75 16.05
C GLY A 5 -10.48 33.80 17.01
N SER A 6 -11.68 33.37 16.61
CA SER A 6 -12.51 32.39 17.35
C SER A 6 -12.22 30.93 16.99
N ASN A 7 -11.44 30.67 15.93
CA ASN A 7 -11.17 29.34 15.43
C ASN A 7 -9.94 28.74 16.12
N VAL A 8 -10.04 27.48 16.54
CA VAL A 8 -8.97 26.74 17.20
C VAL A 8 -8.91 25.34 16.63
N SER A 9 -7.70 24.87 16.31
CA SER A 9 -7.46 23.50 15.85
C SER A 9 -6.30 22.83 16.59
N GLY A 10 -6.44 21.54 16.86
CA GLY A 10 -5.37 20.70 17.39
C GLY A 10 -4.40 20.34 16.26
N VAL A 11 -3.10 20.56 16.47
CA VAL A 11 -2.07 20.29 15.46
C VAL A 11 -0.84 19.65 16.06
N VAL A 12 -0.13 18.88 15.24
CA VAL A 12 1.23 18.41 15.47
C VAL A 12 2.19 19.44 14.86
N LEU A 13 2.87 20.18 15.72
CA LEU A 13 3.88 21.16 15.33
C LEU A 13 5.23 20.46 15.15
N ARG A 14 5.80 20.55 13.95
CA ARG A 14 7.12 19.99 13.62
C ARG A 14 8.15 21.10 13.37
N GLY A 15 9.24 21.07 14.14
CA GLY A 15 10.43 21.87 13.86
C GLY A 15 11.30 21.18 12.81
N ILE A 16 11.55 21.83 11.68
CA ILE A 16 12.36 21.30 10.59
C ILE A 16 13.62 22.14 10.37
N ASP A 17 14.74 21.47 10.09
CA ASP A 17 15.91 22.17 9.59
C ASP A 17 15.69 22.56 8.12
N VAL A 18 15.67 23.87 7.86
CA VAL A 18 15.35 24.44 6.55
C VAL A 18 16.33 23.98 5.47
N VAL A 19 17.57 23.63 5.85
CA VAL A 19 18.61 23.20 4.92
C VAL A 19 18.47 21.72 4.56
N THR A 20 18.37 20.83 5.55
CA THR A 20 18.38 19.38 5.31
C THR A 20 17.00 18.79 5.06
N ALA A 21 15.94 19.32 5.66
CA ALA A 21 14.59 18.75 5.56
C ALA A 21 14.07 18.59 4.12
N PRO A 22 14.30 19.51 3.17
CA PRO A 22 13.84 19.34 1.78
C PRO A 22 14.43 18.11 1.05
N SER A 23 15.57 17.57 1.53
CA SER A 23 16.14 16.35 0.95
C SER A 23 15.40 15.08 1.39
N VAL A 24 14.77 15.13 2.57
CA VAL A 24 14.08 14.01 3.20
C VAL A 24 12.57 14.09 2.98
N ILE A 25 11.99 15.28 3.19
CA ILE A 25 10.58 15.57 3.10
C ILE A 25 10.29 16.29 1.79
N LYS A 26 9.26 15.87 1.05
CA LYS A 26 8.82 16.48 -0.22
C LYS A 26 8.06 17.81 -0.03
N ILE A 27 8.38 18.57 1.02
CA ILE A 27 7.64 19.79 1.39
C ILE A 27 7.70 20.88 0.30
N LYS A 28 8.81 20.97 -0.46
CA LYS A 28 8.94 21.92 -1.58
C LYS A 28 8.04 21.57 -2.76
N GLU A 29 7.81 20.27 -3.01
CA GLU A 29 6.96 19.79 -4.12
C GLU A 29 5.47 19.95 -3.77
N THR A 30 5.12 19.88 -2.49
CA THR A 30 3.73 19.97 -2.01
C THR A 30 3.31 21.40 -1.65
N LEU A 31 4.21 22.39 -1.73
CA LEU A 31 3.89 23.76 -1.39
C LEU A 31 3.03 24.40 -2.50
N VAL A 32 1.84 24.86 -2.16
CA VAL A 32 0.92 25.52 -3.09
C VAL A 32 1.17 27.03 -3.12
N GLU A 33 1.39 27.61 -1.94
CA GLU A 33 1.65 29.04 -1.77
C GLU A 33 2.85 29.27 -0.83
N GLY A 34 3.61 30.32 -1.11
CA GLY A 34 4.72 30.78 -0.26
C GLY A 34 6.08 30.17 -0.60
N SER A 35 7.01 30.25 0.36
CA SER A 35 8.35 29.67 0.22
C SER A 35 8.85 29.11 1.54
N LEU A 36 9.57 27.99 1.46
CA LEU A 36 10.23 27.39 2.62
C LEU A 36 11.36 28.28 3.16
N ASP A 37 11.97 29.12 2.33
CA ASP A 37 13.07 29.99 2.73
C ASP A 37 12.63 31.05 3.76
N HIS A 38 11.33 31.40 3.75
CA HIS A 38 10.73 32.32 4.71
C HIS A 38 10.61 31.73 6.12
N LEU A 39 10.85 30.43 6.32
CA LEU A 39 10.96 29.83 7.66
C LEU A 39 12.30 30.13 8.34
N ALA A 40 13.35 30.44 7.57
CA ALA A 40 14.70 30.62 8.13
C ALA A 40 14.86 31.92 8.92
N HIS A 41 14.07 32.95 8.58
CA HIS A 41 14.17 34.28 9.16
C HIS A 41 12.80 34.81 9.56
N ASP A 42 12.77 35.60 10.64
CA ASP A 42 11.56 36.30 11.03
C ASP A 42 11.10 37.23 9.90
N GLN A 43 9.80 37.23 9.63
CA GLN A 43 9.17 37.97 8.55
C GLN A 43 8.43 39.19 9.11
N GLN A 44 8.40 40.26 8.33
CA GLN A 44 7.67 41.46 8.70
C GLN A 44 6.17 41.25 8.46
N SER A 45 5.39 41.36 9.53
CA SER A 45 3.93 41.34 9.50
C SER A 45 3.39 42.67 8.95
N THR A 46 2.11 42.69 8.55
CA THR A 46 1.40 43.89 8.08
C THR A 46 1.37 45.03 9.10
N ASP A 47 1.44 44.69 10.40
CA ASP A 47 1.54 45.64 11.53
C ASP A 47 3.00 46.05 11.85
N GLY A 48 3.95 45.76 10.95
CA GLY A 48 5.37 46.09 11.10
C GLY A 48 6.17 45.25 12.10
N SER A 49 5.51 44.35 12.84
CA SER A 49 6.17 43.43 13.79
C SER A 49 6.90 42.28 13.08
N MET A 50 8.09 41.93 13.58
CA MET A 50 8.84 40.76 13.09
C MET A 50 8.32 39.50 13.78
N LEU A 51 7.78 38.56 13.00
CA LEU A 51 7.20 37.32 13.47
C LEU A 51 7.88 36.11 12.82
N PRO A 52 8.11 35.01 13.56
CA PRO A 52 8.62 33.78 12.97
C PRO A 52 7.61 33.18 11.98
N GLY A 53 8.11 32.59 10.91
CA GLY A 53 7.28 31.92 9.91
C GLY A 53 6.72 30.58 10.39
N ILE A 54 5.52 30.24 9.92
CA ILE A 54 4.91 28.91 10.02
C ILE A 54 4.31 28.51 8.66
N ILE A 55 4.46 27.24 8.31
CA ILE A 55 3.85 26.62 7.15
C ILE A 55 2.74 25.69 7.64
N ILE A 56 1.55 25.80 7.07
CA ILE A 56 0.36 25.02 7.48
C ILE A 56 -0.26 24.29 6.28
N GLY A 57 -1.03 23.24 6.55
CA GLY A 57 -1.75 22.54 5.50
C GLY A 57 -2.93 23.35 4.96
N LYS A 58 -3.33 23.08 3.71
CA LYS A 58 -4.41 23.78 3.00
C LYS A 58 -5.75 23.71 3.72
N GLU A 59 -6.11 22.53 4.23
CA GLU A 59 -7.38 22.35 4.95
C GLU A 59 -7.34 23.00 6.34
N LEU A 60 -6.20 22.97 7.03
CA LEU A 60 -5.99 23.69 8.28
C LEU A 60 -6.09 25.21 8.10
N ALA A 61 -5.54 25.75 7.01
CA ALA A 61 -5.65 27.17 6.67
C ALA A 61 -7.13 27.58 6.47
N LYS A 62 -7.90 26.78 5.71
CA LYS A 62 -9.34 26.99 5.54
C LYS A 62 -10.12 26.93 6.85
N MET A 63 -9.85 25.94 7.69
CA MET A 63 -10.53 25.77 8.99
C MET A 63 -10.25 26.93 9.95
N LEU A 64 -9.02 27.46 9.94
CA LEU A 64 -8.65 28.62 10.75
C LEU A 64 -9.08 29.94 10.12
N GLY A 65 -9.40 29.95 8.83
CA GLY A 65 -9.75 31.15 8.07
C GLY A 65 -8.55 32.08 7.88
N VAL A 66 -7.35 31.51 7.70
CA VAL A 66 -6.10 32.28 7.54
C VAL A 66 -5.46 32.06 6.18
N GLY A 67 -4.95 33.14 5.60
CA GLY A 67 -4.20 33.16 4.34
C GLY A 67 -2.71 33.39 4.53
N LEU A 68 -1.97 33.41 3.42
CA LEU A 68 -0.55 33.74 3.41
C LEU A 68 -0.31 35.19 3.88
N GLY A 69 0.66 35.38 4.76
CA GLY A 69 0.99 36.68 5.36
C GLY A 69 0.13 37.07 6.57
N GLU A 70 -0.81 36.23 6.99
CA GLU A 70 -1.63 36.49 8.17
C GLU A 70 -1.03 35.88 9.44
N PRO A 71 -1.20 36.53 10.60
CA PRO A 71 -0.68 36.02 11.86
C PRO A 71 -1.59 34.94 12.47
N LEU A 72 -0.97 33.93 13.07
CA LEU A 72 -1.65 32.89 13.86
C LEU A 72 -0.95 32.67 15.19
N THR A 73 -1.69 32.22 16.20
CA THR A 73 -1.13 31.94 17.53
C THR A 73 -0.94 30.44 17.71
N VAL A 74 0.30 30.04 17.99
CA VAL A 74 0.64 28.67 18.39
C VAL A 74 0.53 28.59 19.91
N ILE A 75 -0.24 27.63 20.42
CA ILE A 75 -0.47 27.40 21.84
C ILE A 75 -0.02 25.98 22.20
N SER A 76 0.86 25.86 23.18
CA SER A 76 1.32 24.60 23.76
C SER A 76 0.79 24.44 25.19
N PRO A 77 0.15 23.30 25.52
CA PRO A 77 -0.31 23.01 26.87
C PRO A 77 0.84 22.71 27.85
N SER A 78 2.06 22.42 27.34
CA SER A 78 3.27 22.15 28.13
C SER A 78 3.89 23.44 28.67
N GLY A 79 3.12 24.10 29.52
CA GLY A 79 3.36 25.43 30.05
C GLY A 79 4.29 25.51 31.26
N LEU A 80 4.44 26.71 31.81
CA LEU A 80 5.11 26.92 33.09
C LEU A 80 4.13 26.61 34.23
N ILE A 81 4.60 25.91 35.26
CA ILE A 81 3.81 25.70 36.48
C ILE A 81 3.82 27.01 37.26
N THR A 82 2.66 27.65 37.39
CA THR A 82 2.43 28.81 38.25
C THR A 82 1.68 28.38 39.51
N PRO A 83 1.69 29.17 40.60
CA PRO A 83 0.94 28.87 41.82
C PRO A 83 -0.57 28.68 41.62
N THR A 84 -1.10 29.18 40.49
CA THR A 84 -2.50 29.11 40.08
C THR A 84 -2.83 27.98 39.09
N GLY A 85 -1.83 27.19 38.63
CA GLY A 85 -2.02 26.10 37.68
C GLY A 85 -0.92 26.03 36.60
N MET A 86 -1.09 25.21 35.56
CA MET A 86 -0.21 25.24 34.39
C MET A 86 -0.65 26.35 33.43
N ALA A 87 0.19 27.37 33.26
CA ALA A 87 -0.07 28.45 32.30
C ALA A 87 0.47 28.06 30.91
N PRO A 88 -0.39 27.94 29.87
CA PRO A 88 0.04 27.49 28.55
C PRO A 88 1.02 28.47 27.92
N ARG A 89 1.95 27.94 27.13
CA ARG A 89 2.88 28.76 26.34
C ARG A 89 2.22 29.11 25.03
N TRP A 90 2.31 30.37 24.63
CA TRP A 90 1.80 30.81 23.34
C TRP A 90 2.76 31.80 22.67
N LYS A 91 2.83 31.77 21.35
CA LYS A 91 3.65 32.67 20.53
C LYS A 91 2.94 32.91 19.19
N LYS A 92 3.01 34.14 18.68
CA LYS A 92 2.47 34.49 17.36
C LYS A 92 3.48 34.11 16.26
N PHE A 93 2.97 33.59 15.16
CA PHE A 93 3.70 33.22 13.95
C PHE A 93 2.99 33.81 12.73
N LEU A 94 3.71 34.00 11.64
CA LEU A 94 3.16 34.46 10.36
C LEU A 94 3.02 33.27 9.41
N VAL A 95 1.87 33.10 8.75
CA VAL A 95 1.72 32.09 7.70
C VAL A 95 2.62 32.47 6.52
N VAL A 96 3.69 31.71 6.30
CA VAL A 96 4.66 31.97 5.22
C VAL A 96 4.56 30.97 4.07
N GLY A 97 3.75 29.93 4.25
CA GLY A 97 3.42 28.98 3.19
C GLY A 97 2.26 28.08 3.54
N ILE A 98 1.60 27.58 2.49
CA ILE A 98 0.49 26.63 2.57
C ILE A 98 0.86 25.41 1.71
N PHE A 99 0.82 24.22 2.30
CA PHE A 99 1.08 22.97 1.59
C PHE A 99 -0.18 22.14 1.39
N GLU A 100 -0.16 21.30 0.36
CA GLU A 100 -1.18 20.30 0.06
C GLU A 100 -0.46 18.98 -0.19
N SER A 101 -0.52 18.07 0.78
CA SER A 101 0.14 16.76 0.68
C SER A 101 -0.71 15.74 -0.08
N GLY A 102 -1.96 16.09 -0.42
CA GLY A 102 -2.95 15.18 -1.00
C GLY A 102 -3.59 14.23 0.03
N MET A 103 -3.25 14.38 1.32
CA MET A 103 -3.80 13.57 2.41
C MET A 103 -4.47 14.51 3.42
N TYR A 104 -5.81 14.43 3.51
CA TYR A 104 -6.62 15.31 4.34
C TYR A 104 -6.17 15.36 5.81
N GLU A 105 -5.77 14.22 6.39
CA GLU A 105 -5.29 14.15 7.78
C GLU A 105 -4.01 14.98 7.98
N TYR A 106 -3.10 14.98 7.01
CA TYR A 106 -1.87 15.76 7.10
C TYR A 106 -2.14 17.25 6.85
N ASP A 107 -3.00 17.56 5.89
CA ASP A 107 -3.38 18.94 5.56
C ASP A 107 -4.21 19.61 6.66
N THR A 108 -4.82 18.84 7.57
CA THR A 108 -5.59 19.36 8.72
C THR A 108 -4.81 19.39 10.04
N THR A 109 -3.79 18.54 10.21
CA THR A 109 -3.13 18.37 11.53
C THR A 109 -1.67 18.77 11.59
N LEU A 110 -0.96 18.90 10.46
CA LEU A 110 0.48 19.21 10.47
C LEU A 110 0.75 20.71 10.27
N ALA A 111 1.70 21.23 11.04
CA ALA A 111 2.27 22.55 10.85
C ALA A 111 3.80 22.50 11.02
N TYR A 112 4.52 23.23 10.16
CA TYR A 112 5.98 23.27 10.14
C TYR A 112 6.51 24.64 10.55
N ILE A 113 7.52 24.65 11.40
CA ILE A 113 8.31 25.83 11.77
C ILE A 113 9.80 25.49 11.66
N SER A 114 10.69 26.49 11.69
CA SER A 114 12.12 26.19 11.76
C SER A 114 12.49 25.46 13.06
N LEU A 115 13.49 24.58 12.98
CA LEU A 115 14.00 23.83 14.13
C LEU A 115 14.43 24.77 15.27
N THR A 116 15.10 25.86 14.94
CA THR A 116 15.51 26.90 15.89
C THR A 116 14.32 27.54 16.60
N ASN A 117 13.25 27.86 15.87
CA ASN A 117 12.03 28.41 16.47
C ASN A 117 11.31 27.37 17.33
N ALA A 118 11.29 26.10 16.93
CA ALA A 118 10.71 25.02 17.72
C ALA A 118 11.46 24.82 19.04
N GLN A 119 12.80 24.76 19.00
CA GLN A 119 13.66 24.64 20.17
C GLN A 119 13.44 25.81 21.14
N SER A 120 13.45 27.04 20.62
CA SER A 120 13.21 28.25 21.42
C SER A 120 11.82 28.28 22.07
N PHE A 121 10.78 27.90 21.30
CA PHE A 121 9.39 27.89 21.78
C PHE A 121 9.14 26.80 22.84
N LEU A 122 9.70 25.61 22.63
CA LEU A 122 9.55 24.47 23.55
C LEU A 122 10.55 24.49 24.72
N LYS A 123 11.53 25.42 24.72
CA LYS A 123 12.66 25.47 25.67
C LYS A 123 13.50 24.20 25.63
N MET A 124 13.73 23.70 24.43
CA MET A 124 14.76 22.70 24.17
C MET A 124 16.08 23.43 23.92
N ALA A 125 17.19 22.84 24.36
CA ALA A 125 18.53 23.34 24.06
C ALA A 125 18.88 23.02 22.59
N ASP A 126 20.12 22.66 22.32
CA ASP A 126 20.53 22.14 21.01
C ASP A 126 20.17 20.66 20.86
N GLU A 127 18.89 20.34 21.07
CA GLU A 127 18.35 18.97 21.02
C GLU A 127 17.24 18.87 19.97
N ALA A 128 17.08 17.67 19.41
CA ALA A 128 15.99 17.34 18.50
C ALA A 128 15.30 16.06 18.96
N THR A 129 13.97 15.99 18.79
CA THR A 129 13.17 14.82 19.21
C THR A 129 13.41 13.59 18.33
N GLY A 130 13.91 13.77 17.11
CA GLY A 130 14.19 12.67 16.20
C GLY A 130 14.89 13.11 14.91
N VAL A 131 15.38 12.12 14.18
CA VAL A 131 16.03 12.28 12.87
C VAL A 131 15.25 11.46 11.86
N GLU A 132 14.81 12.09 10.77
CA GLU A 132 14.13 11.40 9.67
C GLU A 132 15.15 11.02 8.59
N VAL A 133 15.01 9.82 8.04
CA VAL A 133 15.89 9.29 6.98
C VAL A 133 15.05 8.87 5.79
N LYS A 134 15.36 9.41 4.61
CA LYS A 134 14.72 9.02 3.36
C LYS A 134 15.45 7.82 2.76
N VAL A 135 14.67 6.79 2.45
CA VAL A 135 15.15 5.57 1.79
C VAL A 135 14.76 5.61 0.32
N THR A 136 15.69 5.26 -0.57
CA THR A 136 15.44 5.20 -2.02
C THR A 136 14.46 4.09 -2.41
N ASP A 137 14.62 2.91 -1.80
CA ASP A 137 13.79 1.74 -2.04
C ASP A 137 12.95 1.38 -0.80
N ILE A 138 11.64 1.58 -0.90
CA ILE A 138 10.69 1.30 0.18
C ILE A 138 10.68 -0.17 0.62
N TYR A 139 11.08 -1.11 -0.25
CA TYR A 139 11.11 -2.53 0.07
C TYR A 139 12.31 -2.93 0.94
N GLN A 140 13.35 -2.11 0.98
CA GLN A 140 14.54 -2.32 1.80
C GLN A 140 14.47 -1.60 3.15
N VAL A 141 13.37 -0.90 3.44
CA VAL A 141 13.25 -0.07 4.64
C VAL A 141 13.53 -0.86 5.92
N ARG A 142 13.08 -2.12 6.00
CA ARG A 142 13.28 -2.96 7.19
C ARG A 142 14.75 -3.32 7.39
N THR A 143 15.43 -3.74 6.32
CA THR A 143 16.86 -4.06 6.34
C THR A 143 17.69 -2.83 6.72
N ILE A 144 17.34 -1.66 6.20
CA ILE A 144 18.02 -0.40 6.50
C ILE A 144 17.74 0.03 7.95
N ALA A 145 16.50 -0.06 8.42
CA ALA A 145 16.13 0.24 9.80
C ALA A 145 16.87 -0.66 10.79
N ASP A 146 16.97 -1.96 10.52
CA ASP A 146 17.73 -2.91 11.33
C ASP A 146 19.23 -2.59 11.33
N ALA A 147 19.80 -2.21 10.18
CA ALA A 147 21.20 -1.78 10.09
C ALA A 147 21.48 -0.48 10.86
N ILE A 148 20.57 0.49 10.82
CA ILE A 148 20.66 1.73 11.60
C ILE A 148 20.57 1.40 13.09
N ARG A 149 19.58 0.58 13.49
CA ARG A 149 19.39 0.13 14.88
C ARG A 149 20.64 -0.55 15.44
N GLY A 150 21.31 -1.38 14.64
CA GLY A 150 22.57 -2.00 15.02
C GLY A 150 23.74 -1.02 15.23
N LYS A 151 23.73 0.13 14.55
CA LYS A 151 24.79 1.15 14.67
C LYS A 151 24.57 2.14 15.82
N ILE A 152 23.34 2.56 16.05
CA ILE A 152 23.02 3.62 17.04
C ILE A 152 22.75 3.06 18.45
N GLY A 153 22.58 1.75 18.58
CA GLY A 153 22.34 1.06 19.86
C GLY A 153 20.89 1.16 20.35
N LEU A 154 20.65 0.65 21.57
CA LEU A 154 19.31 0.50 22.16
C LEU A 154 18.74 1.79 22.77
N SER A 155 19.56 2.84 22.91
CA SER A 155 19.13 4.13 23.47
C SER A 155 18.21 4.92 22.55
N TYR A 156 18.17 4.56 21.26
CA TYR A 156 17.34 5.22 20.26
C TYR A 156 16.30 4.26 19.70
N LEU A 157 15.08 4.78 19.51
CA LEU A 157 14.00 4.01 18.91
C LEU A 157 13.95 4.27 17.40
N VAL A 158 14.35 3.28 16.62
CA VAL A 158 14.20 3.30 15.15
C VAL A 158 12.82 2.77 14.80
N ARG A 159 11.97 3.63 14.24
CA ARG A 159 10.67 3.27 13.66
C ARG A 159 10.68 3.48 12.16
N ASP A 160 10.21 2.49 11.41
CA ASP A 160 9.96 2.64 9.98
C ASP A 160 8.51 3.06 9.69
N TRP A 161 8.21 3.41 8.44
CA TRP A 161 6.88 3.87 8.03
C TRP A 161 5.78 2.80 8.21
N MET A 162 6.12 1.51 8.13
CA MET A 162 5.20 0.38 8.33
C MET A 162 4.89 0.21 9.82
N GLU A 163 5.87 0.41 10.70
CA GLU A 163 5.67 0.41 12.14
C GLU A 163 4.83 1.62 12.59
N MET A 164 5.10 2.80 12.04
CA MET A 164 4.33 4.02 12.33
C MET A 164 2.87 3.88 11.90
N HIS A 165 2.58 3.15 10.81
CA HIS A 165 1.24 2.94 10.27
C HIS A 165 0.83 1.46 10.29
N ARG A 166 1.12 0.77 11.41
CA ARG A 166 0.89 -0.69 11.56
C ARG A 166 -0.54 -1.11 11.24
N ASN A 167 -1.54 -0.29 11.58
CA ASN A 167 -2.95 -0.60 11.33
C ASN A 167 -3.25 -0.65 9.83
N LEU A 168 -2.81 0.37 9.07
CA LEU A 168 -2.95 0.41 7.62
C LEU A 168 -2.23 -0.78 6.96
N TYR A 169 -0.98 -1.02 7.35
CA TYR A 169 -0.20 -2.13 6.79
C TYR A 169 -0.83 -3.49 7.11
N SER A 170 -1.32 -3.68 8.34
CA SER A 170 -1.97 -4.93 8.74
C SER A 170 -3.29 -5.14 8.01
N ALA A 171 -4.08 -4.08 7.79
CA ALA A 171 -5.30 -4.13 7.01
C ALA A 171 -5.02 -4.56 5.56
N LEU A 172 -4.06 -3.92 4.89
CA LEU A 172 -3.63 -4.27 3.53
C LEU A 172 -3.13 -5.72 3.43
N LYS A 173 -2.41 -6.19 4.46
CA LYS A 173 -1.92 -7.57 4.51
C LYS A 173 -3.08 -8.56 4.66
N LEU A 174 -4.04 -8.30 5.55
CA LEU A 174 -5.22 -9.14 5.73
C LEU A 174 -6.07 -9.18 4.47
N GLU A 175 -6.24 -8.04 3.79
CA GLU A 175 -6.94 -7.95 2.52
C GLU A 175 -6.28 -8.83 1.45
N LYS A 176 -4.95 -8.75 1.29
CA LYS A 176 -4.20 -9.64 0.37
C LYS A 176 -4.41 -11.13 0.69
N ILE A 177 -4.42 -11.50 1.97
CA ILE A 177 -4.67 -12.89 2.39
C ILE A 177 -6.10 -13.31 2.04
N ALA A 178 -7.09 -12.45 2.29
CA ALA A 178 -8.48 -12.73 1.94
C ALA A 178 -8.67 -12.90 0.42
N MET A 179 -8.07 -12.02 -0.39
CA MET A 179 -8.08 -12.15 -1.85
C MET A 179 -7.44 -13.46 -2.32
N PHE A 180 -6.33 -13.88 -1.69
CA PHE A 180 -5.69 -15.16 -2.00
C PHE A 180 -6.62 -16.35 -1.70
N ILE A 181 -7.31 -16.35 -0.56
CA ILE A 181 -8.27 -17.41 -0.20
C ILE A 181 -9.42 -17.49 -1.22
N ILE A 182 -10.00 -16.33 -1.59
CA ILE A 182 -11.07 -16.26 -2.59
C ILE A 182 -10.58 -16.80 -3.93
N LEU A 183 -9.39 -16.41 -4.37
CA LEU A 183 -8.79 -16.90 -5.60
C LEU A 183 -8.61 -18.42 -5.60
N VAL A 184 -8.09 -18.99 -4.51
CA VAL A 184 -7.94 -20.45 -4.35
C VAL A 184 -9.30 -21.14 -4.44
N LEU A 185 -10.34 -20.59 -3.82
CA LEU A 185 -11.68 -21.16 -3.87
C LEU A 185 -12.25 -21.14 -5.30
N ILE A 186 -12.07 -20.04 -6.04
CA ILE A 186 -12.50 -19.95 -7.45
C ILE A 186 -11.77 -20.98 -8.31
N ILE A 187 -10.46 -21.15 -8.13
CA ILE A 187 -9.66 -22.15 -8.84
C ILE A 187 -10.16 -23.56 -8.51
N LEU A 188 -10.52 -23.83 -7.25
CA LEU A 188 -11.04 -25.12 -6.81
C LEU A 188 -12.38 -25.44 -7.48
N VAL A 189 -13.30 -24.46 -7.55
CA VAL A 189 -14.57 -24.60 -8.28
C VAL A 189 -14.32 -24.88 -9.77
N ALA A 190 -13.38 -24.16 -10.39
CA ALA A 190 -12.99 -24.39 -11.78
C ALA A 190 -12.38 -25.80 -11.97
N ALA A 191 -11.58 -26.28 -11.02
CA ALA A 191 -10.99 -27.62 -11.05
C ALA A 191 -12.05 -28.72 -11.01
N PHE A 192 -13.13 -28.55 -10.22
CA PHE A 192 -14.27 -29.47 -10.25
C PHE A 192 -14.98 -29.49 -11.61
N ASN A 193 -15.09 -28.34 -12.27
CA ASN A 193 -15.64 -28.28 -13.61
C ASN A 193 -14.79 -29.11 -14.60
N ILE A 194 -13.46 -28.95 -14.55
CA ILE A 194 -12.52 -29.75 -15.35
C ILE A 194 -12.68 -31.25 -15.06
N ILE A 195 -12.80 -31.64 -13.79
CA ILE A 195 -13.04 -33.05 -13.40
C ILE A 195 -14.31 -33.57 -14.07
N GLY A 196 -15.43 -32.82 -13.98
CA GLY A 196 -16.70 -33.20 -14.60
C GLY A 196 -16.59 -33.36 -16.12
N THR A 197 -15.93 -32.42 -16.79
CA THR A 197 -15.70 -32.48 -18.23
C THR A 197 -14.79 -33.66 -18.61
N LEU A 198 -13.72 -33.92 -17.87
CA LEU A 198 -12.82 -35.03 -18.17
C LEU A 198 -13.52 -36.39 -17.99
N ILE A 199 -14.32 -36.54 -16.93
CA ILE A 199 -15.11 -37.76 -16.70
C ILE A 199 -16.10 -37.98 -17.86
N MET A 200 -16.79 -36.92 -18.28
CA MET A 200 -17.67 -36.97 -19.44
C MET A 200 -16.93 -37.43 -20.70
N VAL A 201 -15.78 -36.82 -21.00
CA VAL A 201 -14.95 -37.18 -22.17
C VAL A 201 -14.48 -38.63 -22.09
N VAL A 202 -14.07 -39.11 -20.91
CA VAL A 202 -13.65 -40.51 -20.71
C VAL A 202 -14.80 -41.47 -21.00
N HIS A 203 -16.01 -41.14 -20.56
CA HIS A 203 -17.20 -41.95 -20.81
C HIS A 203 -17.57 -41.96 -22.31
N ASP A 204 -17.57 -40.80 -22.97
CA ASP A 204 -17.86 -40.68 -24.40
C ASP A 204 -16.79 -41.37 -25.27
N LYS A 205 -15.55 -41.44 -24.77
CA LYS A 205 -14.41 -42.08 -25.44
C LYS A 205 -14.11 -43.50 -24.96
N ASN A 206 -15.04 -44.15 -24.26
CA ASN A 206 -14.83 -45.48 -23.71
C ASN A 206 -14.47 -46.53 -24.78
N ARG A 207 -15.14 -46.50 -25.95
CA ARG A 207 -14.84 -47.37 -27.10
C ARG A 207 -13.43 -47.15 -27.65
N ASP A 208 -13.03 -45.88 -27.83
CA ASP A 208 -11.71 -45.52 -28.34
C ASP A 208 -10.60 -46.00 -27.38
N ILE A 209 -10.83 -45.89 -26.07
CA ILE A 209 -9.93 -46.41 -25.02
C ILE A 209 -9.83 -47.94 -25.09
N ALA A 210 -10.96 -48.64 -25.28
CA ALA A 210 -10.99 -50.09 -25.38
C ALA A 210 -10.24 -50.60 -26.61
N ILE A 211 -10.39 -49.94 -27.76
CA ILE A 211 -9.63 -50.24 -28.99
C ILE A 211 -8.12 -50.06 -28.74
N LEU A 212 -7.71 -48.93 -28.13
CA LEU A 212 -6.30 -48.68 -27.80
C LEU A 212 -5.72 -49.77 -26.88
N LYS A 213 -6.47 -50.17 -25.85
CA LYS A 213 -6.06 -51.25 -24.94
C LYS A 213 -6.00 -52.61 -25.63
N ALA A 214 -6.94 -52.91 -26.52
CA ALA A 214 -6.93 -54.14 -27.33
C ALA A 214 -5.73 -54.19 -28.29
N MET A 215 -5.26 -53.04 -28.79
CA MET A 215 -4.02 -52.91 -29.56
C MET A 215 -2.74 -52.95 -28.70
N GLY A 216 -2.86 -53.08 -27.37
CA GLY A 216 -1.72 -53.22 -26.46
C GLY A 216 -1.34 -51.97 -25.65
N ALA A 217 -2.16 -50.91 -25.65
CA ALA A 217 -1.91 -49.74 -24.81
C ALA A 217 -2.02 -50.09 -23.32
N THR A 218 -1.00 -49.71 -22.54
CA THR A 218 -0.97 -49.96 -21.09
C THR A 218 -1.80 -48.94 -20.32
N ALA A 219 -2.28 -49.29 -19.12
CA ALA A 219 -3.04 -48.39 -18.26
C ALA A 219 -2.31 -47.05 -17.96
N PRO A 220 -0.98 -47.02 -17.71
CA PRO A 220 -0.23 -45.77 -17.58
C PRO A 220 -0.19 -44.92 -18.86
N ALA A 221 -0.20 -45.54 -20.04
CA ALA A 221 -0.24 -44.82 -21.31
C ALA A 221 -1.58 -44.08 -21.49
N ILE A 222 -2.69 -44.75 -21.18
CA ILE A 222 -4.03 -44.11 -21.18
C ILE A 222 -4.09 -42.99 -20.14
N MET A 223 -3.59 -43.22 -18.92
CA MET A 223 -3.55 -42.20 -17.88
C MET A 223 -2.75 -40.95 -18.31
N ARG A 224 -1.62 -41.12 -19.01
CA ARG A 224 -0.81 -40.00 -19.52
C ARG A 224 -1.56 -39.14 -20.53
N ILE A 225 -2.37 -39.73 -21.42
CA ILE A 225 -3.16 -38.97 -22.41
C ILE A 225 -4.08 -37.98 -21.71
N PHE A 226 -4.86 -38.45 -20.73
CA PHE A 226 -5.82 -37.61 -20.02
C PHE A 226 -5.15 -36.59 -19.09
N ILE A 227 -4.02 -36.93 -18.47
CA ILE A 227 -3.20 -35.96 -17.71
C ILE A 227 -2.69 -34.85 -18.62
N ILE A 228 -2.15 -35.19 -19.79
CA ILE A 228 -1.65 -34.19 -20.75
C ILE A 228 -2.80 -33.31 -21.24
N GLN A 229 -3.96 -33.89 -21.55
CA GLN A 229 -5.14 -33.13 -21.94
C GLN A 229 -5.56 -32.13 -20.85
N GLY A 230 -5.62 -32.57 -19.60
CA GLY A 230 -5.91 -31.72 -18.45
C GLY A 230 -4.87 -30.62 -18.23
N LEU A 231 -3.58 -30.95 -18.38
CA LEU A 231 -2.49 -30.00 -18.28
C LEU A 231 -2.54 -28.96 -19.39
N VAL A 232 -2.85 -29.35 -20.63
CA VAL A 232 -3.03 -28.42 -21.76
C VAL A 232 -4.15 -27.44 -21.48
N ILE A 233 -5.30 -27.91 -20.99
CA ILE A 233 -6.42 -27.03 -20.58
C ILE A 233 -5.96 -26.06 -19.49
N GLY A 234 -5.27 -26.55 -18.46
CA GLY A 234 -4.76 -25.72 -17.36
C GLY A 234 -3.74 -24.66 -17.81
N VAL A 235 -2.78 -25.03 -18.66
CA VAL A 235 -1.76 -24.12 -19.18
C VAL A 235 -2.37 -23.08 -20.11
N VAL A 236 -3.21 -23.49 -21.08
CA VAL A 236 -3.86 -22.54 -22.00
C VAL A 236 -4.77 -21.60 -21.24
N GLY A 237 -5.57 -22.10 -20.29
CA GLY A 237 -6.42 -21.28 -19.43
C GLY A 237 -5.62 -20.28 -18.60
N THR A 238 -4.49 -20.72 -18.02
CA THR A 238 -3.59 -19.84 -17.24
C THR A 238 -2.97 -18.77 -18.14
N CYS A 239 -2.48 -19.12 -19.33
CA CYS A 239 -1.91 -18.15 -20.28
C CYS A 239 -2.94 -17.12 -20.74
N LEU A 240 -4.16 -17.54 -21.09
CA LEU A 240 -5.24 -16.64 -21.47
C LEU A 240 -5.67 -15.74 -20.30
N GLY A 241 -5.78 -16.30 -19.09
CA GLY A 241 -6.11 -15.55 -17.88
C GLY A 241 -5.05 -14.51 -17.52
N LEU A 242 -3.76 -14.86 -17.61
CA LEU A 242 -2.66 -13.92 -17.42
C LEU A 242 -2.70 -12.80 -18.46
N CYS A 243 -2.85 -13.15 -19.74
CA CYS A 243 -2.93 -12.17 -20.82
C CYS A 243 -4.09 -11.19 -20.59
N GLY A 244 -5.29 -11.70 -20.32
CA GLY A 244 -6.46 -10.88 -19.98
C GLY A 244 -6.24 -10.01 -18.73
N GLY A 245 -5.63 -10.56 -17.68
CA GLY A 245 -5.31 -9.83 -16.46
C GLY A 245 -4.33 -8.67 -16.68
N TYR A 246 -3.26 -8.89 -17.47
CA TYR A 246 -2.32 -7.84 -17.83
C TYR A 246 -2.95 -6.76 -18.72
N VAL A 247 -3.82 -7.15 -19.67
CA VAL A 247 -4.57 -6.20 -20.49
C VAL A 247 -5.48 -5.33 -19.63
N LEU A 248 -6.21 -5.93 -18.69
CA LEU A 248 -7.06 -5.19 -17.75
C LEU A 248 -6.24 -4.25 -16.86
N ALA A 249 -5.09 -4.71 -16.34
CA ALA A 249 -4.18 -3.87 -15.55
C ALA A 249 -3.64 -2.68 -16.36
N PHE A 250 -3.31 -2.90 -17.64
CA PHE A 250 -2.88 -1.85 -18.55
C PHE A 250 -3.99 -0.83 -18.80
N ILE A 251 -5.22 -1.29 -19.08
CA ILE A 251 -6.38 -0.40 -19.27
C ILE A 251 -6.64 0.43 -18.00
N GLN A 252 -6.59 -0.19 -16.82
CA GLN A 252 -6.75 0.53 -15.56
C GLN A 252 -5.67 1.59 -15.34
N ASN A 253 -4.39 1.28 -15.62
CA ASN A 253 -3.28 2.23 -15.45
C ASN A 253 -3.30 3.36 -16.49
N GLN A 254 -3.83 3.11 -17.69
CA GLN A 254 -3.87 4.12 -18.76
C GLN A 254 -5.11 5.02 -18.67
N TYR A 255 -6.27 4.43 -18.35
CA TYR A 255 -7.57 5.11 -18.41
C TYR A 255 -8.19 5.36 -17.03
N HIS A 256 -7.62 4.85 -15.95
CA HIS A 256 -8.08 5.06 -14.57
C HIS A 256 -9.58 4.77 -14.38
N VAL A 257 -10.07 3.70 -15.01
CA VAL A 257 -11.50 3.35 -15.08
C VAL A 257 -12.12 3.20 -13.69
N VAL A 258 -11.38 2.62 -12.75
CA VAL A 258 -11.74 2.54 -11.34
C VAL A 258 -11.02 3.65 -10.58
N GLY A 259 -11.78 4.70 -10.22
CA GLY A 259 -11.32 5.76 -9.32
C GLY A 259 -11.45 5.33 -7.85
N LEU A 260 -10.55 5.84 -7.01
CA LEU A 260 -10.68 5.73 -5.56
C LEU A 260 -11.26 7.04 -5.03
N SER A 261 -12.16 6.96 -4.05
CA SER A 261 -12.59 8.15 -3.31
C SER A 261 -11.37 8.73 -2.58
N GLN A 262 -10.97 9.95 -2.95
CA GLN A 262 -9.80 10.63 -2.38
C GLN A 262 -9.92 10.80 -0.86
N ASP A 263 -11.15 10.86 -0.35
CA ASP A 263 -11.45 10.99 1.09
C ASP A 263 -11.03 9.77 1.93
N ILE A 264 -10.96 8.57 1.32
CA ILE A 264 -10.69 7.31 2.03
C ILE A 264 -9.29 6.78 1.73
N TYR A 265 -8.83 6.88 0.47
CA TYR A 265 -7.61 6.20 0.02
C TYR A 265 -6.43 7.13 -0.22
N TYR A 266 -6.61 8.45 -0.06
CA TYR A 266 -5.53 9.45 -0.02
C TYR A 266 -4.58 9.45 -1.24
N ILE A 267 -4.95 8.76 -2.32
CA ILE A 267 -4.22 8.65 -3.58
C ILE A 267 -5.27 8.86 -4.67
N PRO A 268 -5.03 9.76 -5.64
CA PRO A 268 -6.01 10.06 -6.69
C PRO A 268 -6.30 8.88 -7.63
N GLN A 269 -5.42 7.87 -7.68
CA GLN A 269 -5.45 6.82 -8.68
C GLN A 269 -4.99 5.47 -8.13
N LEU A 270 -5.73 4.41 -8.43
CA LEU A 270 -5.29 3.04 -8.16
C LEU A 270 -4.33 2.59 -9.27
N THR A 271 -3.03 2.78 -9.05
CA THR A 271 -2.00 2.22 -9.95
C THR A 271 -1.80 0.74 -9.64
N VAL A 272 -2.15 -0.12 -10.59
CA VAL A 272 -1.94 -1.56 -10.49
C VAL A 272 -0.48 -1.86 -10.77
N LYS A 273 0.30 -2.17 -9.72
CA LYS A 273 1.65 -2.71 -9.84
C LYS A 273 1.60 -4.23 -9.82
N THR A 274 1.98 -4.86 -10.93
CA THR A 274 2.08 -6.32 -11.02
C THR A 274 3.44 -6.78 -10.52
N SER A 275 3.43 -7.66 -9.51
CA SER A 275 4.64 -8.30 -9.00
C SER A 275 4.85 -9.61 -9.76
N LEU A 276 6.01 -9.76 -10.41
CA LEU A 276 6.41 -11.01 -11.07
C LEU A 276 6.32 -12.23 -10.14
N PHE A 277 6.67 -12.03 -8.86
CA PHE A 277 6.63 -13.08 -7.86
C PHE A 277 5.20 -13.53 -7.55
N ASP A 278 4.27 -12.58 -7.41
CA ASP A 278 2.87 -12.87 -7.15
C ASP A 278 2.24 -13.59 -8.35
N THR A 279 2.53 -13.12 -9.57
CA THR A 279 2.10 -13.76 -10.81
C THR A 279 2.59 -15.21 -10.89
N LEU A 280 3.88 -15.45 -10.63
CA LEU A 280 4.48 -16.78 -10.72
C LEU A 280 3.87 -17.75 -9.70
N TRP A 281 3.67 -17.31 -8.45
CA TRP A 281 3.01 -18.13 -7.43
C TRP A 281 1.57 -18.49 -7.79
N VAL A 282 0.80 -17.54 -8.29
CA VAL A 282 -0.59 -17.78 -8.73
C VAL A 282 -0.63 -18.76 -9.89
N SER A 283 0.22 -18.57 -10.92
CA SER A 283 0.27 -19.47 -12.08
C SER A 283 0.70 -20.88 -11.71
N CYS A 284 1.76 -21.03 -10.89
CA CYS A 284 2.20 -22.33 -10.41
C CYS A 284 1.11 -23.03 -9.57
N SER A 285 0.42 -22.29 -8.70
CA SER A 285 -0.65 -22.83 -7.87
C SER A 285 -1.84 -23.30 -8.72
N ALA A 286 -2.25 -22.50 -9.71
CA ALA A 286 -3.33 -22.85 -10.63
C ALA A 286 -3.02 -24.13 -11.41
N ILE A 287 -1.84 -24.20 -12.04
CA ILE A 287 -1.40 -25.38 -12.80
C ILE A 287 -1.31 -26.61 -11.89
N LEU A 288 -0.78 -26.46 -10.67
CA LEU A 288 -0.68 -27.55 -9.71
C LEU A 288 -2.06 -28.08 -9.30
N ILE A 289 -3.02 -27.19 -9.00
CA ILE A 289 -4.37 -27.58 -8.62
C ILE A 289 -5.07 -28.30 -9.79
N THR A 290 -4.97 -27.76 -11.02
CA THR A 290 -5.53 -28.40 -12.20
C THR A 290 -4.89 -29.77 -12.45
N PHE A 291 -3.57 -29.87 -12.32
CA PHE A 291 -2.85 -31.14 -12.44
C PHE A 291 -3.36 -32.17 -11.43
N ILE A 292 -3.45 -31.81 -10.14
CA ILE A 292 -3.97 -32.70 -9.09
C ILE A 292 -5.40 -33.15 -9.40
N ALA A 293 -6.26 -32.22 -9.84
CA ALA A 293 -7.64 -32.51 -10.19
C ALA A 293 -7.76 -33.54 -11.33
N THR A 294 -6.87 -33.48 -12.32
CA THR A 294 -6.90 -34.38 -13.50
C THR A 294 -6.44 -35.80 -13.19
N ILE A 295 -5.75 -36.04 -12.07
CA ILE A 295 -5.26 -37.37 -11.69
C ILE A 295 -6.42 -38.35 -11.47
N TYR A 296 -7.50 -37.91 -10.81
CA TYR A 296 -8.62 -38.78 -10.47
C TYR A 296 -9.34 -39.31 -11.73
N PRO A 297 -9.82 -38.47 -12.67
CA PRO A 297 -10.45 -38.96 -13.90
C PRO A 297 -9.50 -39.78 -14.77
N SER A 298 -8.22 -39.41 -14.84
CA SER A 298 -7.23 -40.14 -15.64
C SER A 298 -6.99 -41.55 -15.12
N ARG A 299 -7.01 -41.74 -13.79
CA ARG A 299 -6.97 -43.08 -13.16
C ARG A 299 -8.23 -43.88 -13.43
N GLN A 300 -9.40 -43.23 -13.46
CA GLN A 300 -10.66 -43.88 -13.81
C GLN A 300 -10.63 -44.42 -15.24
N ALA A 301 -10.20 -43.61 -16.21
CA ALA A 301 -10.03 -44.01 -17.61
C ALA A 301 -9.09 -45.21 -17.78
N ALA A 302 -7.97 -45.18 -17.05
CA ALA A 302 -6.97 -46.24 -17.08
C ALA A 302 -7.48 -47.59 -16.56
N ARG A 303 -8.55 -47.62 -15.74
CA ARG A 303 -9.12 -48.85 -15.16
C ARG A 303 -10.26 -49.49 -15.95
N LEU A 304 -10.71 -48.89 -17.06
CA LEU A 304 -11.78 -49.43 -17.90
C LEU A 304 -11.39 -50.79 -18.51
N ASP A 305 -12.26 -51.80 -18.43
CA ASP A 305 -12.04 -53.11 -19.04
C ASP A 305 -12.41 -53.08 -20.55
N PRO A 306 -11.48 -53.42 -21.47
CA PRO A 306 -11.78 -53.47 -22.89
C PRO A 306 -12.94 -54.40 -23.24
N ALA A 307 -13.10 -55.51 -22.51
CA ALA A 307 -14.12 -56.50 -22.78
C ALA A 307 -15.52 -56.00 -22.41
N GLU A 308 -15.67 -55.26 -21.31
CA GLU A 308 -16.96 -54.66 -20.93
C GLU A 308 -17.34 -53.51 -21.87
N ALA A 309 -16.38 -52.69 -22.27
CA ALA A 309 -16.62 -51.55 -23.16
C ALA A 309 -17.05 -51.96 -24.58
N LEU A 310 -16.69 -53.18 -25.03
CA LEU A 310 -17.07 -53.73 -26.34
C LEU A 310 -18.31 -54.64 -26.29
N ARG A 311 -18.80 -55.03 -25.10
CA ARG A 311 -19.93 -55.98 -24.92
C ARG A 311 -21.30 -55.33 -24.81
N TYR A 312 -21.38 -54.00 -24.63
CA TYR A 312 -22.65 -53.27 -24.50
C TYR A 312 -23.25 -52.81 -25.85
N GLU A 313 -22.87 -53.50 -26.95
CA GLU A 313 -23.65 -53.62 -28.18
C GLU A 313 -23.73 -55.10 -28.61
#